data_AF-A0A7Y6TWY7-F1
#
_entry.id   AF-A0A7Y6TWY7-F1
#
_cell.length_a   1.000
_cell.length_b   1.000
_cell.length_c   1.000
_cell.angle_alpha   90.00
_cell.angle_beta   90.00
_cell.angle_gamma   90.00
#
_symmetry.space_group_name_H-M   'P 1'
#
loop_
_entity.id
_entity.type
_entity.pdbx_description
1 polymer ?
#
loop_
_entity_poly.entity_id
_entity_poly.type
_entity_poly.pdbx_seq_one_letter_code
_entity_poly.pdbx_strand_id
1 'polypeptide(L)'
;MTLEATRSCCRQLLHGLVSQQHIALRINDLARWHGSRASAGRRPIPTNPKACTTEFLMQQNIRFGCLAAALFFAVPLVHAAPYTLSTGSGDGSVTLGVDGYGSFGGSVGSDATDAVYNPIGSLGAAGTSYESAVAIRFGTTGSRQFLTSGDIGGSSGLTNPLVTGSGTAGSSSFTFGGLSFSLQQTLATLTSGSTQTGSLLTQTYTITNTGSAASVFEMVRYFDGDLDFDGSLIDGGGRIILDGLEVLFETDTAAGTSTETTFVGITGEGGTNATGRYQVSGYSGLRGSVLAGTALNNLIQGDSADADQFVDAGDGYDITLALVNQFNLAAGGTATYTTRTIFGSGAPEDIVVTPPPAGTVPEPGTLALLLAGAGALALRRKR
;
A
#
# COMPACT_ATOMS: atom_id res chain seq x y z
N MET A 1 18.43 37.65 -20.50
CA MET A 1 17.47 36.53 -20.35
C MET A 1 16.21 37.10 -19.75
N THR A 2 15.16 37.08 -20.55
CA THR A 2 14.10 38.06 -20.64
C THR A 2 12.84 37.61 -19.92
N LEU A 3 12.00 38.62 -19.60
CA LEU A 3 10.70 38.65 -18.95
C LEU A 3 9.59 37.69 -19.48
N GLU A 4 9.94 36.63 -20.22
CA GLU A 4 8.98 35.71 -20.85
C GLU A 4 8.64 34.47 -20.00
N ALA A 5 9.48 34.10 -19.01
CA ALA A 5 9.21 32.94 -18.17
C ALA A 5 8.03 33.14 -17.18
N THR A 6 7.71 34.38 -16.80
CA THR A 6 6.65 34.66 -15.81
C THR A 6 5.25 34.73 -16.42
N ARG A 7 5.13 34.88 -17.75
CA ARG A 7 3.82 34.91 -18.44
C ARG A 7 3.26 33.53 -18.73
N SER A 8 4.10 32.49 -18.80
CA SER A 8 3.67 31.12 -19.05
C SER A 8 2.98 30.49 -17.83
N CYS A 9 3.44 30.82 -16.62
CA CYS A 9 2.88 30.26 -15.38
C CYS A 9 1.48 30.83 -15.04
N CYS A 10 1.19 32.08 -15.44
CA CYS A 10 -0.10 32.72 -15.17
C CYS A 10 -1.22 32.30 -16.14
N ARG A 11 -0.89 31.68 -17.29
CA ARG A 11 -1.88 31.22 -18.28
C ARG A 11 -2.41 29.81 -18.00
N GLN A 12 -1.64 28.94 -17.35
CA GLN A 12 -2.10 27.58 -16.99
C GLN A 12 -3.04 27.56 -15.78
N LEU A 13 -2.94 28.53 -14.86
CA LEU A 13 -3.84 28.63 -13.69
C LEU A 13 -5.25 29.13 -14.04
N LEU A 14 -5.44 29.86 -15.15
CA LEU A 14 -6.76 30.35 -15.58
C LEU A 14 -7.56 29.35 -16.42
N HIS A 15 -6.92 28.32 -17.00
CA HIS A 15 -7.65 27.26 -17.72
C HIS A 15 -8.15 26.13 -16.81
N GLY A 16 -7.57 25.95 -15.61
CA GLY A 16 -8.02 24.95 -14.62
C GLY A 16 -9.31 25.32 -13.88
N LEU A 17 -9.63 26.61 -13.76
CA LEU A 17 -10.79 27.10 -13.01
C LEU A 17 -12.11 27.11 -13.81
N VAL A 18 -12.05 26.93 -15.13
CA VAL A 18 -13.24 26.89 -16.01
C VAL A 18 -13.77 25.45 -16.22
N SER A 19 -13.02 24.43 -15.78
CA SER A 19 -13.42 23.02 -15.90
C SER A 19 -14.23 22.47 -14.72
N GLN A 20 -14.42 23.26 -13.65
CA GLN A 20 -15.12 22.83 -12.42
C GLN A 20 -16.60 23.28 -12.36
N GLN A 21 -17.15 23.90 -13.41
CA GLN A 21 -18.56 24.31 -13.46
C GLN A 21 -19.48 23.42 -14.33
N HIS A 22 -19.01 22.28 -14.83
CA HIS A 22 -19.81 21.36 -15.65
C HIS A 22 -20.07 19.97 -15.03
N ILE A 23 -20.03 19.87 -13.70
CA ILE A 23 -20.48 18.67 -12.96
C ILE A 23 -21.50 19.08 -11.89
N ALA A 24 -22.59 19.68 -12.34
CA ALA A 24 -23.79 19.89 -11.53
C ALA A 24 -24.97 20.15 -12.47
N LEU A 25 -25.44 19.11 -13.19
CA LEU A 25 -26.76 19.04 -13.85
C LEU A 25 -26.89 17.69 -14.60
N ARG A 26 -27.14 16.60 -13.86
CA ARG A 26 -27.83 15.40 -14.38
C ARG A 26 -28.63 14.75 -13.25
N ILE A 27 -29.73 15.40 -12.89
CA ILE A 27 -30.88 14.73 -12.26
C ILE A 27 -32.08 15.12 -13.12
N ASN A 28 -32.74 14.10 -13.66
CA ASN A 28 -33.97 14.08 -14.48
C ASN A 28 -33.71 13.45 -15.85
N ASP A 29 -33.80 12.12 -15.92
CA ASP A 29 -34.41 11.42 -17.05
C ASP A 29 -34.52 9.92 -16.72
N LEU A 30 -35.60 9.55 -16.04
CA LEU A 30 -36.12 8.18 -15.99
C LEU A 30 -37.59 8.22 -15.58
N ALA A 31 -38.44 8.73 -16.48
CA ALA A 31 -39.88 8.53 -16.40
C ALA A 31 -40.53 8.78 -17.77
N ARG A 32 -40.64 7.75 -18.60
CA ARG A 32 -41.67 7.63 -19.65
C ARG A 32 -41.69 6.22 -20.24
N TRP A 33 -42.51 5.35 -19.64
CA TRP A 33 -43.08 4.20 -20.35
C TRP A 33 -44.55 4.07 -19.95
N HIS A 34 -45.44 4.50 -20.85
CA HIS A 34 -46.85 4.10 -20.89
C HIS A 34 -46.93 2.80 -21.72
N GLY A 35 -47.72 1.78 -21.43
CA GLY A 35 -48.70 1.53 -20.37
C GLY A 35 -49.54 0.29 -20.72
N SER A 36 -50.35 -0.23 -19.78
CA SER A 36 -51.73 -0.70 -20.00
C SER A 36 -52.32 -1.45 -18.77
N ARG A 37 -53.48 -0.95 -18.29
CA ARG A 37 -54.72 -1.58 -17.74
C ARG A 37 -54.57 -2.86 -16.85
N ALA A 38 -55.26 -3.06 -15.71
CA ALA A 38 -56.61 -2.66 -15.28
C ALA A 38 -56.84 -2.89 -13.75
N SER A 39 -57.83 -2.16 -13.20
CA SER A 39 -58.77 -2.48 -12.07
C SER A 39 -58.22 -2.94 -10.70
N ALA A 40 -58.80 -2.67 -9.54
CA ALA A 40 -59.79 -1.74 -9.00
C ALA A 40 -59.77 -2.01 -7.47
N GLY A 41 -59.76 -0.98 -6.61
CA GLY A 41 -59.78 -1.19 -5.16
C GLY A 41 -59.74 0.10 -4.36
N ARG A 42 -60.88 0.78 -4.25
CA ARG A 42 -61.08 1.99 -3.43
C ARG A 42 -60.99 1.67 -1.93
N ARG A 43 -60.28 2.52 -1.17
CA ARG A 43 -60.59 2.82 0.25
C ARG A 43 -60.36 4.31 0.54
N PRO A 44 -61.08 4.88 1.54
CA PRO A 44 -61.35 6.31 1.62
C PRO A 44 -60.32 7.09 2.46
N ILE A 45 -60.18 8.37 2.08
CA ILE A 45 -59.44 9.43 2.80
C ILE A 45 -60.35 10.00 3.90
N PRO A 46 -59.89 10.15 5.16
CA PRO A 46 -60.56 11.01 6.12
C PRO A 46 -60.11 12.46 5.93
N THR A 47 -61.08 13.31 5.61
CA THR A 47 -61.04 14.76 5.73
C THR A 47 -61.11 15.17 7.21
N ASN A 48 -60.16 15.97 7.71
CA ASN A 48 -60.47 16.90 8.80
C ASN A 48 -59.52 18.12 8.80
N PRO A 49 -60.02 19.34 8.56
CA PRO A 49 -59.29 20.57 8.77
C PRO A 49 -59.62 21.15 10.16
N LYS A 50 -58.63 21.34 11.02
CA LYS A 50 -58.78 22.24 12.18
C LYS A 50 -57.57 23.14 12.31
N ALA A 51 -57.87 24.42 12.10
CA ALA A 51 -57.05 25.56 12.45
C ALA A 51 -56.66 25.54 13.94
N CYS A 52 -55.45 26.01 14.22
CA CYS A 52 -55.12 26.60 15.51
C CYS A 52 -54.12 27.73 15.26
N THR A 53 -54.63 28.96 15.36
CA THR A 53 -53.89 30.22 15.45
C THR A 53 -53.36 30.37 16.87
N THR A 54 -52.06 30.66 17.03
CA THR A 54 -51.60 31.48 18.15
C THR A 54 -50.36 32.28 17.74
N GLU A 55 -50.52 33.61 17.77
CA GLU A 55 -49.45 34.60 17.70
C GLU A 55 -48.44 34.37 18.83
N PHE A 56 -47.15 34.44 18.50
CA PHE A 56 -46.13 34.76 19.48
C PHE A 56 -45.17 35.79 18.87
N LEU A 57 -45.46 37.06 19.16
CA LEU A 57 -44.54 38.17 18.99
C LEU A 57 -43.37 37.97 19.96
N MET A 58 -42.19 37.65 19.44
CA MET A 58 -40.95 37.76 20.23
C MET A 58 -39.96 38.67 19.51
N GLN A 59 -39.64 39.75 20.21
CA GLN A 59 -38.76 40.85 19.84
C GLN A 59 -37.43 40.38 19.25
N GLN A 60 -37.14 40.79 18.02
CA GLN A 60 -35.80 40.75 17.45
C GLN A 60 -34.96 41.91 17.99
N ASN A 61 -34.16 41.66 19.03
CA ASN A 61 -33.04 42.52 19.39
C ASN A 61 -31.85 42.19 18.47
N ILE A 62 -31.73 42.94 17.38
CA ILE A 62 -30.60 42.89 16.46
C ILE A 62 -29.37 43.46 17.19
N ARG A 63 -28.53 42.58 17.74
CA ARG A 63 -27.16 42.93 18.13
C ARG A 63 -26.28 42.78 16.90
N PHE A 64 -25.75 43.89 16.41
CA PHE A 64 -24.64 43.93 15.45
C PHE A 64 -23.40 43.30 16.11
N GLY A 65 -23.24 42.00 15.96
CA GLY A 65 -22.01 41.29 16.28
C GLY A 65 -21.03 41.46 15.12
N CYS A 66 -19.86 42.04 15.39
CA CYS A 66 -18.76 42.10 14.45
C CYS A 66 -18.47 40.69 13.90
N LEU A 67 -18.77 40.47 12.62
CA LEU A 67 -18.40 39.28 11.88
C LEU A 67 -16.88 39.32 11.67
N ALA A 68 -16.12 38.78 12.63
CA ALA A 68 -14.70 38.53 12.44
C ALA A 68 -14.58 37.44 11.36
N ALA A 69 -14.34 37.85 10.12
CA ALA A 69 -13.99 36.95 9.04
C ALA A 69 -12.64 36.30 9.39
N ALA A 70 -12.70 35.12 10.02
CA ALA A 70 -11.54 34.28 10.21
C ALA A 70 -11.06 33.84 8.82
N LEU A 71 -10.02 34.50 8.31
CA LEU A 71 -9.27 34.04 7.16
C LEU A 71 -8.60 32.73 7.56
N PHE A 72 -9.27 31.60 7.31
CA PHE A 72 -8.63 30.30 7.37
C PHE A 72 -7.65 30.22 6.21
N PHE A 73 -6.38 30.50 6.48
CA PHE A 73 -5.31 30.12 5.57
C PHE A 73 -5.31 28.60 5.52
N ALA A 74 -5.78 28.03 4.42
CA ALA A 74 -5.59 26.62 4.12
C ALA A 74 -4.08 26.42 4.02
N VAL A 75 -3.48 25.85 5.07
CA VAL A 75 -2.11 25.35 4.99
C VAL A 75 -2.17 24.22 3.96
N PRO A 76 -1.48 24.33 2.81
CA PRO A 76 -1.46 23.22 1.86
C PRO A 76 -0.92 22.01 2.60
N LEU A 77 -1.67 20.91 2.55
CA LEU A 77 -1.14 19.60 2.91
C LEU A 77 0.03 19.34 1.97
N VAL A 78 1.24 19.53 2.47
CA VAL A 78 2.46 19.15 1.75
C VAL A 78 2.47 17.63 1.81
N HIS A 79 2.07 16.97 0.72
CA HIS A 79 2.31 15.54 0.57
C HIS A 79 3.82 15.30 0.66
N ALA A 80 4.20 14.33 1.49
CA ALA A 80 5.59 13.97 1.64
C ALA A 80 6.01 13.22 0.37
N ALA A 81 7.04 13.74 -0.30
CA ALA A 81 7.62 13.10 -1.47
C ALA A 81 8.07 11.66 -1.12
N PRO A 82 8.14 10.75 -2.13
CA PRO A 82 8.60 9.39 -1.91
C PRO A 82 9.96 9.36 -1.23
N TYR A 83 10.15 8.45 -0.29
CA TYR A 83 11.45 8.23 0.34
C TYR A 83 12.26 7.24 -0.51
N THR A 84 13.25 7.75 -1.25
CA THR A 84 14.02 6.92 -2.17
C THR A 84 15.05 6.04 -1.46
N LEU A 85 14.97 4.74 -1.73
CA LEU A 85 15.97 3.73 -1.38
C LEU A 85 16.69 3.26 -2.65
N SER A 86 18.00 3.10 -2.59
CA SER A 86 18.80 2.60 -3.72
C SER A 86 19.99 1.76 -3.26
N THR A 87 20.27 0.64 -3.94
CA THR A 87 21.54 -0.10 -3.78
C THR A 87 22.67 0.43 -4.65
N GLY A 88 22.43 1.50 -5.43
CA GLY A 88 23.42 2.13 -6.31
C GLY A 88 23.05 2.00 -7.78
N SER A 89 24.03 1.69 -8.61
CA SER A 89 23.91 1.60 -10.07
C SER A 89 24.65 0.37 -10.60
N GLY A 90 24.26 -0.11 -11.79
CA GLY A 90 24.88 -1.27 -12.43
C GLY A 90 24.16 -2.57 -12.07
N ASP A 91 24.77 -3.70 -12.40
CA ASP A 91 24.14 -5.03 -12.28
C ASP A 91 23.67 -5.35 -10.86
N GLY A 92 22.49 -5.96 -10.77
CA GLY A 92 21.82 -6.32 -9.53
C GLY A 92 21.34 -5.14 -8.68
N SER A 93 21.43 -3.89 -9.18
CA SER A 93 21.01 -2.70 -8.43
C SER A 93 19.50 -2.45 -8.55
N VAL A 94 18.89 -1.89 -7.51
CA VAL A 94 17.49 -1.48 -7.52
C VAL A 94 17.36 -0.09 -6.90
N THR A 95 16.42 0.71 -7.43
CA THR A 95 16.00 1.99 -6.86
C THR A 95 14.48 2.04 -6.79
N LEU A 96 13.93 2.42 -5.64
CA LEU A 96 12.49 2.57 -5.44
C LEU A 96 12.17 3.70 -4.45
N GLY A 97 10.95 4.23 -4.52
CA GLY A 97 10.41 5.23 -3.61
C GLY A 97 9.33 4.60 -2.74
N VAL A 98 9.54 4.57 -1.43
CA VAL A 98 8.57 4.05 -0.46
C VAL A 98 7.82 5.19 0.22
N ASP A 99 6.54 4.96 0.53
CA ASP A 99 5.80 5.81 1.45
C ASP A 99 6.11 5.45 2.93
N GLY A 100 5.53 6.20 3.86
CA GLY A 100 5.69 6.01 5.30
C GLY A 100 4.99 4.77 5.87
N TYR A 101 4.21 4.06 5.06
CA TYR A 101 3.66 2.76 5.39
C TYR A 101 4.45 1.60 4.76
N GLY A 102 5.44 1.90 3.91
CA GLY A 102 6.23 0.92 3.19
C GLY A 102 5.64 0.50 1.84
N SER A 103 4.64 1.21 1.34
CA SER A 103 4.10 0.93 0.01
C SER A 103 4.97 1.55 -1.07
N PHE A 104 5.05 0.90 -2.23
CA PHE A 104 5.79 1.35 -3.42
C PHE A 104 5.15 0.77 -4.68
N GLY A 105 5.48 1.31 -5.85
CA GLY A 105 4.93 0.89 -7.13
C GLY A 105 4.52 2.07 -8.02
N GLY A 106 4.48 1.84 -9.34
CA GLY A 106 4.17 2.87 -10.34
C GLY A 106 2.74 3.42 -10.26
N SER A 107 1.79 2.63 -9.72
CA SER A 107 0.38 3.00 -9.63
C SER A 107 -0.09 3.39 -8.22
N VAL A 108 0.78 3.28 -7.20
CA VAL A 108 0.39 3.58 -5.81
C VAL A 108 0.04 5.06 -5.64
N GLY A 109 0.83 6.00 -6.16
CA GLY A 109 0.53 7.43 -6.06
C GLY A 109 1.78 8.31 -5.98
N SER A 110 1.61 9.60 -5.73
CA SER A 110 2.71 10.59 -5.75
C SER A 110 3.78 10.41 -4.68
N ASP A 111 3.47 9.61 -3.65
CA ASP A 111 4.28 9.43 -2.45
C ASP A 111 5.07 8.11 -2.49
N ALA A 112 4.96 7.37 -3.59
CA ALA A 112 5.69 6.15 -3.90
C ALA A 112 6.18 6.20 -5.35
N THR A 113 7.14 5.34 -5.70
CA THR A 113 7.52 5.11 -7.10
C THR A 113 7.67 3.64 -7.38
N ASP A 114 7.63 3.27 -8.66
CA ASP A 114 8.05 1.96 -9.15
C ASP A 114 9.46 1.60 -8.65
N ALA A 115 9.71 0.31 -8.52
CA ALA A 115 11.02 -0.26 -8.31
C ALA A 115 11.69 -0.51 -9.66
N VAL A 116 12.74 0.26 -9.93
CA VAL A 116 13.56 0.09 -11.13
C VAL A 116 14.72 -0.83 -10.79
N TYR A 117 14.70 -2.04 -11.33
CA TYR A 117 15.70 -3.08 -11.12
C TYR A 117 16.57 -3.25 -12.37
N ASN A 118 17.90 -3.24 -12.19
CA ASN A 118 18.85 -3.60 -13.22
C ASN A 118 19.38 -5.00 -12.94
N PRO A 119 18.87 -6.04 -13.61
CA PRO A 119 19.30 -7.41 -13.41
C PRO A 119 20.77 -7.61 -13.80
N ILE A 120 21.33 -8.74 -13.37
CA ILE A 120 22.69 -9.12 -13.71
C ILE A 120 22.72 -9.67 -15.13
N GLY A 121 23.61 -9.16 -15.97
CA GLY A 121 23.77 -9.62 -17.34
C GLY A 121 23.46 -8.54 -18.37
N SER A 122 22.92 -8.95 -19.52
CA SER A 122 22.74 -8.07 -20.68
C SER A 122 21.45 -7.26 -20.69
N LEU A 123 20.50 -7.61 -19.82
CA LEU A 123 19.24 -6.88 -19.67
C LEU A 123 19.52 -5.51 -19.04
N GLY A 124 18.75 -4.50 -19.47
CA GLY A 124 18.83 -3.16 -18.91
C GLY A 124 17.93 -2.99 -17.69
N ALA A 125 18.02 -1.83 -17.04
CA ALA A 125 17.13 -1.47 -15.95
C ALA A 125 15.69 -1.29 -16.44
N ALA A 126 14.73 -1.94 -15.78
CA ALA A 126 13.31 -1.83 -16.07
C ALA A 126 12.48 -1.64 -14.79
N GLY A 127 11.25 -1.15 -14.96
CA GLY A 127 10.23 -1.16 -13.91
C GLY A 127 9.85 -2.60 -13.57
N THR A 128 9.44 -2.83 -12.32
CA THR A 128 9.11 -4.20 -11.85
C THR A 128 7.91 -4.24 -10.92
N SER A 129 7.34 -3.10 -10.54
CA SER A 129 6.34 -3.04 -9.48
C SER A 129 5.23 -2.07 -9.85
N TYR A 130 4.06 -2.63 -10.15
CA TYR A 130 2.85 -1.85 -10.36
C TYR A 130 2.29 -1.35 -9.02
N GLU A 131 2.02 -2.26 -8.09
CA GLU A 131 1.46 -1.98 -6.76
C GLU A 131 2.07 -2.90 -5.70
N SER A 132 2.53 -2.32 -4.59
CA SER A 132 3.08 -3.08 -3.49
C SER A 132 2.74 -2.46 -2.15
N ALA A 133 2.14 -3.24 -1.26
CA ALA A 133 1.70 -2.75 0.05
C ALA A 133 1.48 -3.88 1.06
N VAL A 134 1.08 -3.50 2.27
CA VAL A 134 0.50 -4.40 3.27
C VAL A 134 -0.95 -4.00 3.53
N ALA A 135 -1.88 -4.94 3.40
CA ALA A 135 -3.26 -4.76 3.81
C ALA A 135 -3.48 -5.26 5.24
N ILE A 136 -4.37 -4.61 5.99
CA ILE A 136 -4.72 -4.99 7.36
C ILE A 136 -6.23 -5.10 7.54
N ARG A 137 -6.66 -5.99 8.43
CA ARG A 137 -8.05 -6.08 8.93
C ARG A 137 -8.08 -6.52 10.38
N PHE A 138 -8.96 -5.90 11.17
CA PHE A 138 -9.26 -6.34 12.53
C PHE A 138 -10.35 -7.41 12.53
N GLY A 139 -10.15 -8.46 13.33
CA GLY A 139 -10.98 -9.66 13.32
C GLY A 139 -10.77 -10.53 12.07
N THR A 140 -11.76 -11.36 11.76
CA THR A 140 -11.72 -12.36 10.67
C THR A 140 -12.72 -12.09 9.55
N THR A 141 -13.45 -10.98 9.60
CA THR A 141 -14.53 -10.64 8.66
C THR A 141 -14.51 -9.16 8.29
N GLY A 142 -15.06 -8.83 7.12
CA GLY A 142 -15.11 -7.46 6.60
C GLY A 142 -13.96 -7.16 5.65
N SER A 143 -13.96 -5.94 5.10
CA SER A 143 -12.94 -5.48 4.14
C SER A 143 -11.58 -5.30 4.80
N ARG A 144 -10.53 -5.43 3.99
CA ARG A 144 -9.17 -5.01 4.35
C ARG A 144 -8.93 -3.58 3.89
N GLN A 145 -7.97 -2.92 4.52
CA GLN A 145 -7.45 -1.62 4.09
C GLN A 145 -5.96 -1.74 3.82
N PHE A 146 -5.49 -1.25 2.67
CA PHE A 146 -4.07 -1.09 2.43
C PHE A 146 -3.51 0.01 3.34
N LEU A 147 -2.40 -0.29 4.00
CA LEU A 147 -1.58 0.67 4.70
C LEU A 147 -0.72 1.38 3.64
N THR A 148 -1.28 2.43 3.06
CA THR A 148 -0.61 3.28 2.06
C THR A 148 -1.18 4.70 2.11
N SER A 149 -0.36 5.71 1.78
CA SER A 149 -0.85 7.06 1.51
C SER A 149 -1.39 7.25 0.10
N GLY A 150 -1.06 6.33 -0.80
CA GLY A 150 -1.55 6.28 -2.18
C GLY A 150 -2.96 5.71 -2.33
N ASP A 151 -3.30 5.30 -3.55
CA ASP A 151 -4.52 4.56 -3.87
C ASP A 151 -4.18 3.21 -4.50
N ILE A 152 -4.60 2.13 -3.83
CA ILE A 152 -4.49 0.76 -4.34
C ILE A 152 -5.91 0.18 -4.39
N GLY A 153 -6.47 0.07 -5.59
CA GLY A 153 -7.81 -0.47 -5.82
C GLY A 153 -8.94 0.27 -5.09
N GLY A 154 -8.81 1.58 -4.85
CA GLY A 154 -9.76 2.39 -4.09
C GLY A 154 -9.48 2.42 -2.58
N SER A 155 -8.43 1.75 -2.12
CA SER A 155 -7.94 1.86 -0.75
C SER A 155 -6.93 3.00 -0.66
N SER A 156 -7.39 4.15 -0.20
CA SER A 156 -6.60 5.37 -0.10
C SER A 156 -6.97 6.21 1.13
N GLY A 157 -6.31 7.36 1.26
CA GLY A 157 -6.74 8.41 2.20
C GLY A 157 -6.04 8.41 3.55
N LEU A 158 -4.96 7.64 3.70
CA LEU A 158 -4.08 7.78 4.85
C LEU A 158 -3.08 8.91 4.63
N THR A 159 -2.78 9.67 5.69
CA THR A 159 -1.75 10.71 5.63
C THR A 159 -0.37 10.06 5.66
N ASN A 160 0.48 10.35 4.67
CA ASN A 160 1.83 9.78 4.58
C ASN A 160 2.69 10.09 5.82
N PRO A 161 3.10 9.07 6.61
CA PRO A 161 4.04 9.25 7.71
C PRO A 161 5.39 9.73 7.18
N LEU A 162 6.04 10.64 7.89
CA LEU A 162 7.39 11.06 7.52
C LEU A 162 8.36 9.87 7.64
N VAL A 163 9.10 9.61 6.57
CA VAL A 163 10.23 8.67 6.56
C VAL A 163 11.54 9.42 6.79
N THR A 164 12.39 8.88 7.65
CA THR A 164 13.74 9.42 7.93
C THR A 164 14.79 8.32 7.87
N GLY A 165 16.02 8.62 7.45
CA GLY A 165 17.10 7.63 7.41
C GLY A 165 18.25 7.98 6.45
N SER A 166 18.77 6.97 5.76
CA SER A 166 19.79 7.05 4.72
C SER A 166 19.24 6.63 3.34
N GLY A 167 20.08 6.67 2.29
CA GLY A 167 19.70 6.19 0.96
C GLY A 167 19.46 4.67 0.85
N THR A 168 19.78 3.89 1.88
CA THR A 168 19.57 2.43 1.93
C THR A 168 18.71 2.00 3.12
N ALA A 169 18.28 2.93 3.97
CA ALA A 169 17.45 2.62 5.12
C ALA A 169 16.49 3.77 5.42
N GLY A 170 15.24 3.43 5.73
CA GLY A 170 14.21 4.37 6.13
C GLY A 170 13.52 3.91 7.40
N SER A 171 12.97 4.85 8.17
CA SER A 171 12.15 4.56 9.33
C SER A 171 10.99 5.54 9.44
N SER A 172 9.84 5.02 9.82
CA SER A 172 8.60 5.78 10.02
C SER A 172 7.81 5.22 11.21
N SER A 173 6.83 5.97 11.67
CA SER A 173 5.91 5.50 12.72
C SER A 173 4.51 6.05 12.47
N PHE A 174 3.50 5.22 12.74
CA PHE A 174 2.10 5.57 12.54
C PHE A 174 1.20 4.77 13.49
N THR A 175 -0.07 5.16 13.57
CA THR A 175 -1.10 4.41 14.30
C THR A 175 -2.23 4.01 13.38
N PHE A 176 -2.84 2.86 13.66
CA PHE A 176 -4.00 2.38 12.91
C PHE A 176 -4.85 1.45 13.79
N GLY A 177 -6.14 1.77 13.95
CA GLY A 177 -7.10 0.93 14.69
C GLY A 177 -6.68 0.52 16.11
N GLY A 178 -6.04 1.43 16.87
CA GLY A 178 -5.57 1.14 18.24
C GLY A 178 -4.22 0.41 18.32
N LEU A 179 -3.57 0.16 17.19
CA LEU A 179 -2.20 -0.32 17.11
C LEU A 179 -1.24 0.85 16.82
N SER A 180 -0.05 0.78 17.38
CA SER A 180 1.10 1.63 17.03
C SER A 180 2.09 0.81 16.22
N PHE A 181 2.59 1.38 15.14
CA PHE A 181 3.56 0.77 14.24
C PHE A 181 4.84 1.59 14.25
N SER A 182 5.97 0.89 14.37
CA SER A 182 7.30 1.39 13.99
C SER A 182 7.76 0.56 12.80
N LEU A 183 7.97 1.20 11.65
CA LEU A 183 8.42 0.54 10.44
C LEU A 183 9.89 0.89 10.20
N GLN A 184 10.72 -0.15 10.08
CA GLN A 184 12.09 -0.05 9.58
C GLN A 184 12.17 -0.70 8.20
N GLN A 185 12.77 0.01 7.25
CA GLN A 185 12.95 -0.43 5.87
C GLN A 185 14.45 -0.42 5.58
N THR A 186 14.99 -1.49 5.02
CA THR A 186 16.39 -1.59 4.62
C THR A 186 16.49 -2.20 3.24
N LEU A 187 17.26 -1.56 2.38
CA LEU A 187 17.54 -2.04 1.04
C LEU A 187 19.03 -2.39 0.96
N ALA A 188 19.32 -3.64 0.60
CA ALA A 188 20.68 -4.16 0.53
C ALA A 188 20.90 -4.96 -0.76
N THR A 189 22.15 -5.07 -1.18
CA THR A 189 22.54 -6.01 -2.24
C THR A 189 22.36 -7.44 -1.75
N LEU A 190 21.83 -8.31 -2.60
CA LEU A 190 21.75 -9.75 -2.37
C LEU A 190 23.00 -10.43 -2.94
N THR A 191 23.62 -11.32 -2.18
CA THR A 191 24.87 -12.00 -2.58
C THR A 191 24.81 -13.49 -2.27
N SER A 192 25.30 -14.31 -3.20
CA SER A 192 25.64 -15.72 -2.97
C SER A 192 27.17 -15.84 -2.90
N GLY A 193 27.71 -16.06 -1.70
CA GLY A 193 29.14 -15.95 -1.45
C GLY A 193 29.65 -14.53 -1.71
N SER A 194 30.60 -14.38 -2.65
CA SER A 194 31.13 -13.07 -3.08
C SER A 194 30.44 -12.50 -4.32
N THR A 195 29.49 -13.23 -4.90
CA THR A 195 28.83 -12.87 -6.15
C THR A 195 27.50 -12.20 -5.81
N GLN A 196 27.27 -11.00 -6.33
CA GLN A 196 25.96 -10.37 -6.26
C GLN A 196 24.97 -11.20 -7.08
N THR A 197 23.75 -11.37 -6.56
CA THR A 197 22.65 -12.09 -7.22
C THR A 197 21.39 -11.24 -7.33
N GLY A 198 21.42 -10.00 -6.84
CA GLY A 198 20.28 -9.10 -6.91
C GLY A 198 20.28 -8.04 -5.80
N SER A 199 19.08 -7.65 -5.38
CA SER A 199 18.83 -6.75 -4.25
C SER A 199 17.67 -7.25 -3.37
N LEU A 200 17.64 -6.82 -2.11
CA LEU A 200 16.66 -7.24 -1.12
C LEU A 200 16.15 -6.03 -0.34
N LEU A 201 14.85 -5.76 -0.47
CA LEU A 201 14.13 -4.85 0.43
C LEU A 201 13.60 -5.66 1.60
N THR A 202 13.94 -5.28 2.83
CA THR A 202 13.37 -5.83 4.06
C THR A 202 12.60 -4.75 4.80
N GLN A 203 11.36 -5.05 5.17
CA GLN A 203 10.48 -4.13 5.88
C GLN A 203 9.99 -4.82 7.15
N THR A 204 10.34 -4.25 8.29
CA THR A 204 10.03 -4.81 9.62
C THR A 204 9.11 -3.86 10.35
N TYR A 205 7.90 -4.32 10.62
CA TYR A 205 6.87 -3.66 11.39
C TYR A 205 6.94 -4.16 12.83
N THR A 206 7.32 -3.31 13.77
CA THR A 206 7.09 -3.53 15.20
C THR A 206 5.72 -2.98 15.56
N ILE A 207 4.83 -3.84 16.04
CA ILE A 207 3.40 -3.57 16.22
C ILE A 207 3.08 -3.68 17.70
N THR A 208 2.62 -2.59 18.31
CA THR A 208 2.20 -2.57 19.72
C THR A 208 0.70 -2.31 19.82
N ASN A 209 -0.01 -3.16 20.55
CA ASN A 209 -1.41 -2.91 20.89
C ASN A 209 -1.50 -1.86 22.01
N THR A 210 -1.92 -0.65 21.65
CA THR A 210 -2.05 0.48 22.60
C THR A 210 -3.42 0.53 23.28
N GLY A 211 -4.34 -0.37 22.90
CA GLY A 211 -5.65 -0.50 23.51
C GLY A 211 -5.63 -1.16 24.89
N SER A 212 -6.79 -1.14 25.55
CA SER A 212 -7.00 -1.79 26.86
C SER A 212 -7.48 -3.24 26.78
N ALA A 213 -7.76 -3.75 25.58
CA ALA A 213 -8.21 -5.11 25.33
C ALA A 213 -7.29 -5.82 24.33
N ALA A 214 -7.38 -7.15 24.25
CA ALA A 214 -6.69 -7.90 23.22
C ALA A 214 -7.18 -7.48 21.81
N SER A 215 -6.25 -7.44 20.86
CA SER A 215 -6.51 -7.12 19.47
C SER A 215 -6.16 -8.31 18.59
N VAL A 216 -7.13 -8.75 17.78
CA VAL A 216 -6.96 -9.79 16.77
C VAL A 216 -7.04 -9.14 15.41
N PHE A 217 -6.04 -9.36 14.58
CA PHE A 217 -5.96 -8.78 13.23
C PHE A 217 -5.15 -9.68 12.31
N GLU A 218 -5.26 -9.43 11.00
CA GLU A 218 -4.43 -10.05 9.98
C GLU A 218 -3.71 -9.00 9.15
N MET A 219 -2.54 -9.36 8.63
CA MET A 219 -1.76 -8.56 7.70
C MET A 219 -1.51 -9.37 6.44
N VAL A 220 -1.71 -8.75 5.27
CA VAL A 220 -1.52 -9.37 3.95
C VAL A 220 -0.43 -8.62 3.22
N ARG A 221 0.71 -9.26 2.98
CA ARG A 221 1.70 -8.77 2.03
C ARG A 221 1.14 -8.96 0.62
N TYR A 222 0.98 -7.86 -0.10
CA TYR A 222 0.47 -7.82 -1.47
C TYR A 222 1.56 -7.25 -2.38
N PHE A 223 1.74 -7.88 -3.54
CA PHE A 223 2.65 -7.42 -4.57
C PHE A 223 2.06 -7.74 -5.93
N ASP A 224 2.11 -6.75 -6.80
CA ASP A 224 1.66 -6.79 -8.17
C ASP A 224 2.84 -6.35 -9.02
N GLY A 225 3.43 -7.30 -9.73
CA GLY A 225 4.55 -7.03 -10.60
C GLY A 225 4.07 -6.61 -11.98
N ASP A 226 4.97 -5.94 -12.67
CA ASP A 226 4.92 -5.68 -14.09
C ASP A 226 6.38 -5.86 -14.53
N LEU A 227 6.86 -7.10 -14.60
CA LEU A 227 8.22 -7.38 -15.04
C LEU A 227 8.33 -7.04 -16.54
N ASP A 228 8.74 -5.81 -16.83
CA ASP A 228 8.77 -5.28 -18.21
C ASP A 228 10.15 -5.49 -18.86
N PHE A 229 10.82 -6.63 -18.64
CA PHE A 229 12.14 -6.88 -19.24
C PHE A 229 12.03 -7.34 -20.70
N ASP A 230 10.98 -8.09 -21.06
CA ASP A 230 10.69 -8.50 -22.43
C ASP A 230 9.65 -7.63 -23.16
N GLY A 231 9.03 -6.68 -22.46
CA GLY A 231 7.99 -5.80 -23.02
C GLY A 231 6.56 -6.36 -22.93
N SER A 232 6.35 -7.45 -22.21
CA SER A 232 5.07 -8.16 -22.05
C SER A 232 4.55 -8.09 -20.60
N LEU A 233 3.29 -8.48 -20.42
CA LEU A 233 2.63 -8.65 -19.11
C LEU A 233 2.21 -10.12 -18.92
N ILE A 234 2.91 -11.04 -19.59
CA ILE A 234 2.64 -12.48 -19.57
C ILE A 234 3.71 -13.12 -18.73
N ASP A 235 3.54 -12.97 -17.43
CA ASP A 235 4.50 -13.39 -16.43
C ASP A 235 4.31 -14.86 -16.06
N GLY A 236 5.39 -15.44 -15.56
CA GLY A 236 5.39 -16.70 -14.83
C GLY A 236 5.51 -16.45 -13.34
N GLY A 237 5.46 -17.50 -12.53
CA GLY A 237 5.62 -17.33 -11.11
C GLY A 237 5.32 -18.60 -10.36
N GLY A 238 5.20 -18.47 -9.05
CA GLY A 238 4.82 -19.61 -8.22
C GLY A 238 5.21 -19.43 -6.77
N ARG A 239 5.50 -20.57 -6.14
CA ARG A 239 5.78 -20.67 -4.72
C ARG A 239 6.91 -21.64 -4.47
N ILE A 240 7.87 -21.21 -3.65
CA ILE A 240 8.98 -22.05 -3.21
C ILE A 240 9.23 -21.89 -1.71
N ILE A 241 9.74 -22.96 -1.08
CA ILE A 241 10.21 -22.92 0.31
C ILE A 241 11.75 -22.98 0.30
N LEU A 242 12.40 -21.90 0.70
CA LEU A 242 13.86 -21.77 0.76
C LEU A 242 14.30 -21.69 2.23
N ASP A 243 15.02 -22.70 2.72
CA ASP A 243 15.47 -22.76 4.12
C ASP A 243 14.36 -22.53 5.17
N GLY A 244 13.15 -22.99 4.85
CA GLY A 244 11.96 -22.82 5.70
C GLY A 244 11.22 -21.49 5.52
N LEU A 245 11.72 -20.60 4.67
CA LEU A 245 11.07 -19.35 4.27
C LEU A 245 10.15 -19.59 3.07
N GLU A 246 8.87 -19.23 3.22
CA GLU A 246 7.91 -19.25 2.13
C GLU A 246 8.08 -18.00 1.25
N VAL A 247 8.36 -18.24 -0.03
CA VAL A 247 8.53 -17.22 -1.07
C VAL A 247 7.46 -17.44 -2.12
N LEU A 248 6.66 -16.40 -2.39
CA LEU A 248 5.93 -16.30 -3.65
C LEU A 248 6.77 -15.46 -4.60
N PHE A 249 6.75 -15.77 -5.88
CA PHE A 249 7.51 -15.00 -6.85
C PHE A 249 6.81 -14.94 -8.20
N GLU A 250 7.32 -14.03 -9.00
CA GLU A 250 6.93 -13.73 -10.35
C GLU A 250 8.20 -13.64 -11.22
N THR A 251 8.15 -14.23 -12.39
CA THR A 251 9.21 -14.25 -13.41
C THR A 251 8.70 -13.56 -14.68
N ASP A 252 9.62 -13.01 -15.46
CA ASP A 252 9.30 -12.25 -16.69
C ASP A 252 8.53 -13.08 -17.72
N THR A 253 8.75 -14.40 -17.76
CA THR A 253 7.92 -15.30 -18.58
C THR A 253 7.50 -16.56 -17.84
N ALA A 254 6.37 -17.13 -18.27
CA ALA A 254 5.92 -18.48 -17.88
C ALA A 254 6.62 -19.55 -18.74
N ALA A 255 7.93 -19.72 -18.56
CA ALA A 255 8.72 -20.77 -19.19
C ALA A 255 9.19 -21.87 -18.20
N GLY A 256 8.79 -21.77 -16.93
CA GLY A 256 9.27 -22.61 -15.83
C GLY A 256 10.50 -22.03 -15.13
N THR A 257 10.88 -22.57 -13.97
CA THR A 257 11.90 -21.94 -13.10
C THR A 257 13.33 -21.98 -13.65
N SER A 258 13.66 -23.00 -14.44
CA SER A 258 15.04 -23.24 -14.89
C SER A 258 15.54 -22.34 -16.04
N THR A 259 14.65 -21.58 -16.67
CA THR A 259 14.96 -20.74 -17.85
C THR A 259 14.93 -19.26 -17.56
N GLU A 260 14.25 -18.85 -16.49
CA GLU A 260 14.06 -17.46 -16.14
C GLU A 260 15.29 -16.91 -15.43
N THR A 261 15.73 -15.73 -15.88
CA THR A 261 16.95 -15.09 -15.37
C THR A 261 16.67 -13.87 -14.51
N THR A 262 15.40 -13.49 -14.36
CA THR A 262 14.94 -12.31 -13.62
C THR A 262 13.62 -12.61 -12.94
N PHE A 263 13.49 -12.18 -11.69
CA PHE A 263 12.24 -12.36 -10.94
C PHE A 263 12.11 -11.36 -9.80
N VAL A 264 10.88 -11.18 -9.34
CA VAL A 264 10.59 -10.55 -8.05
C VAL A 264 9.90 -11.55 -7.12
N GLY A 265 10.40 -11.64 -5.89
CA GLY A 265 9.84 -12.51 -4.86
C GLY A 265 9.35 -11.74 -3.64
N ILE A 266 8.31 -12.23 -2.97
CA ILE A 266 7.85 -11.71 -1.67
C ILE A 266 7.84 -12.77 -0.57
N THR A 267 8.08 -12.31 0.65
CA THR A 267 7.93 -13.12 1.87
C THR A 267 7.13 -12.37 2.93
N GLY A 268 6.58 -13.09 3.91
CA GLY A 268 5.91 -12.50 5.06
C GLY A 268 6.01 -13.37 6.30
N GLU A 269 6.71 -12.92 7.33
CA GLU A 269 7.00 -13.65 8.57
C GLU A 269 6.48 -12.92 9.80
N GLY A 270 6.06 -13.67 10.82
CA GLY A 270 5.49 -13.14 12.06
C GLY A 270 4.06 -13.63 12.27
N GLY A 271 3.59 -13.55 13.52
CA GLY A 271 2.27 -14.05 13.89
C GLY A 271 2.13 -15.56 13.67
N THR A 272 0.92 -15.99 13.33
CA THR A 272 0.59 -17.37 12.95
C THR A 272 0.13 -17.43 11.50
N ASN A 273 0.51 -18.48 10.78
CA ASN A 273 0.03 -18.71 9.41
C ASN A 273 -1.49 -18.90 9.41
N ALA A 274 -2.19 -18.18 8.55
CA ALA A 274 -3.64 -18.35 8.40
C ALA A 274 -3.96 -19.59 7.56
N THR A 275 -5.17 -20.14 7.71
CA THR A 275 -5.76 -20.98 6.66
C THR A 275 -6.00 -20.12 5.42
N GLY A 276 -5.67 -20.62 4.23
CA GLY A 276 -5.68 -19.75 3.05
C GLY A 276 -4.57 -18.71 3.13
N ARG A 277 -3.34 -19.21 3.28
CA ARG A 277 -2.11 -18.46 3.57
C ARG A 277 -1.64 -17.65 2.36
N TYR A 278 -1.74 -18.22 1.17
CA TYR A 278 -1.18 -17.62 -0.03
C TYR A 278 -2.13 -17.69 -1.22
N GLN A 279 -1.87 -16.87 -2.23
CA GLN A 279 -2.46 -16.98 -3.56
C GLN A 279 -1.54 -16.29 -4.58
N VAL A 280 -1.38 -16.93 -5.74
CA VAL A 280 -0.77 -16.37 -6.96
C VAL A 280 -1.85 -16.41 -8.04
N SER A 281 -2.26 -15.25 -8.54
CA SER A 281 -3.41 -15.12 -9.44
C SER A 281 -3.42 -13.76 -10.13
N GLY A 282 -4.30 -13.57 -11.11
CA GLY A 282 -4.36 -12.33 -11.88
C GLY A 282 -4.70 -11.08 -11.04
N TYR A 283 -3.98 -10.00 -11.28
CA TYR A 283 -4.10 -8.67 -10.67
C TYR A 283 -5.49 -8.24 -10.24
N SER A 284 -6.36 -7.96 -11.21
CA SER A 284 -7.64 -7.35 -10.87
C SER A 284 -8.51 -8.23 -9.95
N GLY A 285 -8.41 -9.55 -10.08
CA GLY A 285 -9.14 -10.52 -9.27
C GLY A 285 -8.55 -10.67 -7.87
N LEU A 286 -7.22 -10.78 -7.76
CA LEU A 286 -6.55 -10.96 -6.47
C LEU A 286 -6.63 -9.68 -5.64
N ARG A 287 -6.36 -8.50 -6.22
CA ARG A 287 -6.51 -7.21 -5.52
C ARG A 287 -7.91 -7.02 -4.96
N GLY A 288 -8.93 -7.27 -5.79
CA GLY A 288 -10.33 -7.19 -5.36
C GLY A 288 -10.65 -8.15 -4.21
N SER A 289 -10.10 -9.37 -4.25
CA SER A 289 -10.26 -10.38 -3.19
C SER A 289 -9.57 -9.97 -1.89
N VAL A 290 -8.37 -9.39 -1.97
CA VAL A 290 -7.66 -8.84 -0.81
C VAL A 290 -8.50 -7.74 -0.16
N LEU A 291 -8.95 -6.73 -0.91
CA LEU A 291 -9.76 -5.63 -0.40
C LEU A 291 -11.11 -6.07 0.16
N ALA A 292 -11.79 -7.00 -0.49
CA ALA A 292 -13.05 -7.55 -0.03
C ALA A 292 -12.92 -8.36 1.28
N GLY A 293 -11.69 -8.71 1.68
CA GLY A 293 -11.48 -9.55 2.86
C GLY A 293 -11.75 -11.03 2.61
N THR A 294 -11.80 -11.45 1.35
CA THR A 294 -11.93 -12.86 0.96
C THR A 294 -10.70 -13.62 1.47
N ALA A 295 -10.90 -14.84 1.96
CA ALA A 295 -9.79 -15.72 2.30
C ALA A 295 -9.00 -16.06 1.04
N LEU A 296 -7.66 -16.06 1.12
CA LEU A 296 -6.85 -16.60 0.03
C LEU A 296 -7.09 -18.11 -0.05
N ASN A 297 -6.80 -18.72 -1.19
CA ASN A 297 -7.24 -20.08 -1.49
C ASN A 297 -6.10 -21.13 -1.49
N ASN A 298 -4.85 -20.74 -1.20
CA ASN A 298 -3.67 -21.61 -1.33
C ASN A 298 -3.52 -22.18 -2.75
N LEU A 299 -3.82 -21.37 -3.77
CA LEU A 299 -3.70 -21.78 -5.16
C LEU A 299 -2.74 -20.86 -5.92
N ILE A 300 -2.16 -21.45 -6.95
CA ILE A 300 -1.39 -20.79 -7.99
C ILE A 300 -2.22 -20.99 -9.26
N GLN A 301 -2.75 -19.89 -9.80
CA GLN A 301 -3.45 -19.95 -11.08
C GLN A 301 -2.44 -20.31 -12.17
N GLY A 302 -2.81 -21.22 -13.07
CA GLY A 302 -1.90 -21.70 -14.12
C GLY A 302 -0.98 -22.84 -13.69
N ASP A 303 -1.07 -23.34 -12.46
CA ASP A 303 -0.36 -24.56 -12.00
C ASP A 303 -1.32 -25.77 -12.08
N SER A 304 -1.38 -26.42 -13.25
CA SER A 304 -2.43 -27.41 -13.56
C SER A 304 -1.93 -28.73 -14.15
N ALA A 305 -0.81 -28.73 -14.88
CA ALA A 305 -0.33 -29.89 -15.62
C ALA A 305 0.41 -30.87 -14.72
N ASP A 306 1.22 -30.38 -13.78
CA ASP A 306 2.04 -31.21 -12.88
C ASP A 306 1.94 -30.86 -11.38
N ALA A 307 1.27 -29.75 -11.03
CA ALA A 307 1.03 -29.32 -9.64
C ALA A 307 2.32 -29.09 -8.84
N ASP A 308 3.37 -28.62 -9.52
CA ASP A 308 4.71 -28.46 -8.96
C ASP A 308 4.91 -27.14 -8.19
N GLN A 309 3.85 -26.34 -8.06
CA GLN A 309 3.82 -25.02 -7.44
C GLN A 309 4.35 -23.88 -8.33
N PHE A 310 4.38 -24.08 -9.64
CA PHE A 310 4.75 -23.05 -10.62
C PHE A 310 3.68 -22.88 -11.70
N VAL A 311 3.64 -21.69 -12.31
CA VAL A 311 2.80 -21.47 -13.48
C VAL A 311 3.35 -22.29 -14.65
N ASP A 312 2.51 -23.12 -15.25
CA ASP A 312 2.82 -23.99 -16.37
C ASP A 312 3.31 -23.19 -17.59
N ALA A 313 4.20 -23.82 -18.37
CA ALA A 313 4.71 -23.20 -19.57
C ALA A 313 3.60 -22.88 -20.58
N GLY A 314 3.46 -21.60 -20.93
CA GLY A 314 2.41 -21.11 -21.84
C GLY A 314 1.09 -20.72 -21.18
N ASP A 315 0.96 -20.88 -19.85
CA ASP A 315 -0.19 -20.45 -19.05
C ASP A 315 0.10 -19.16 -18.26
N GLY A 316 1.05 -18.34 -18.74
CA GLY A 316 1.41 -17.06 -18.13
C GLY A 316 0.33 -15.98 -18.20
N TYR A 317 0.40 -15.01 -17.30
CA TYR A 317 -0.55 -13.91 -17.15
C TYR A 317 0.04 -12.80 -16.26
N ASP A 318 -0.64 -11.67 -16.17
CA ASP A 318 -0.34 -10.55 -15.26
C ASP A 318 -0.45 -11.01 -13.79
N ILE A 319 0.70 -11.31 -13.17
CA ILE A 319 0.78 -12.02 -11.90
C ILE A 319 0.76 -11.08 -10.70
N THR A 320 0.01 -11.52 -9.69
CA THR A 320 -0.04 -10.87 -8.40
C THR A 320 0.10 -11.90 -7.29
N LEU A 321 0.76 -11.48 -6.23
CA LEU A 321 1.19 -12.31 -5.11
C LEU A 321 0.54 -11.80 -3.82
N ALA A 322 -0.02 -12.70 -3.02
CA ALA A 322 -0.56 -12.36 -1.70
C ALA A 322 -0.20 -13.39 -0.62
N LEU A 323 0.23 -12.91 0.55
CA LEU A 323 0.61 -13.72 1.73
C LEU A 323 -0.04 -13.15 3.00
N VAL A 324 -0.88 -13.93 3.70
CA VAL A 324 -1.58 -13.50 4.94
C VAL A 324 -1.01 -14.11 6.24
N ASN A 325 -0.80 -13.27 7.26
CA ASN A 325 -0.40 -13.66 8.61
C ASN A 325 -1.43 -13.14 9.62
N GLN A 326 -1.71 -13.92 10.67
CA GLN A 326 -2.65 -13.56 11.74
C GLN A 326 -1.92 -13.23 13.04
N PHE A 327 -2.46 -12.29 13.80
CA PHE A 327 -1.90 -11.79 15.05
C PHE A 327 -2.97 -11.73 16.14
N ASN A 328 -2.55 -12.03 17.36
CA ASN A 328 -3.35 -11.85 18.57
C ASN A 328 -2.46 -11.21 19.64
N LEU A 329 -2.67 -9.92 19.89
CA LEU A 329 -1.89 -9.14 20.84
C LEU A 329 -2.74 -8.80 22.06
N ALA A 330 -2.29 -9.20 23.24
CA ALA A 330 -2.84 -8.68 24.50
C ALA A 330 -2.70 -7.13 24.57
N ALA A 331 -3.44 -6.49 25.46
CA ALA A 331 -3.27 -5.07 25.75
C ALA A 331 -1.81 -4.77 26.15
N GLY A 332 -1.18 -3.78 25.50
CA GLY A 332 0.25 -3.46 25.68
C GLY A 332 1.22 -4.48 25.05
N GLY A 333 0.72 -5.55 24.44
CA GLY A 333 1.54 -6.57 23.78
C GLY A 333 2.16 -6.06 22.48
N THR A 334 3.32 -6.61 22.13
CA THR A 334 4.05 -6.29 20.89
C THR A 334 4.30 -7.55 20.07
N ALA A 335 4.25 -7.43 18.74
CA ALA A 335 4.76 -8.42 17.79
C ALA A 335 5.56 -7.76 16.67
N THR A 336 6.26 -8.58 15.90
CA THR A 336 6.96 -8.18 14.68
C THR A 336 6.32 -8.86 13.49
N TYR A 337 6.18 -8.10 12.40
CA TYR A 337 5.87 -8.61 11.07
C TYR A 337 6.98 -8.17 10.10
N THR A 338 7.62 -9.10 9.43
CA THR A 338 8.70 -8.81 8.48
C THR A 338 8.30 -9.27 7.08
N THR A 339 8.29 -8.34 6.14
CA THR A 339 8.12 -8.62 4.72
C THR A 339 9.43 -8.40 4.00
N ARG A 340 9.67 -9.18 2.95
CA ARG A 340 10.79 -8.96 2.03
C ARG A 340 10.29 -8.88 0.61
N THR A 341 11.00 -8.09 -0.19
CA THR A 341 10.91 -8.09 -1.65
C THR A 341 12.30 -8.40 -2.19
N ILE A 342 12.41 -9.48 -2.93
CA ILE A 342 13.63 -10.00 -3.53
C ILE A 342 13.61 -9.57 -4.99
N PHE A 343 14.61 -8.83 -5.44
CA PHE A 343 14.83 -8.54 -6.86
C PHE A 343 15.99 -9.42 -7.31
N GLY A 344 15.68 -10.53 -7.96
CA GLY A 344 16.61 -11.63 -8.21
C GLY A 344 17.14 -11.67 -9.64
N SER A 345 18.36 -12.18 -9.81
CA SER A 345 18.89 -12.64 -11.10
C SER A 345 19.23 -14.12 -11.01
N GLY A 346 18.89 -14.88 -12.04
CA GLY A 346 18.95 -16.34 -12.07
C GLY A 346 17.65 -17.00 -11.61
N ALA A 347 17.71 -18.32 -11.40
CA ALA A 347 16.54 -19.10 -11.02
C ALA A 347 16.11 -18.79 -9.56
N PRO A 348 14.80 -18.70 -9.27
CA PRO A 348 14.30 -18.45 -7.91
C PRO A 348 14.83 -19.41 -6.85
N GLU A 349 15.04 -20.67 -7.21
CA GLU A 349 15.58 -21.73 -6.34
C GLU A 349 17.05 -21.52 -5.94
N ASP A 350 17.81 -20.72 -6.68
CA ASP A 350 19.24 -20.50 -6.44
C ASP A 350 19.51 -19.36 -5.45
N ILE A 351 18.48 -18.62 -5.04
CA ILE A 351 18.66 -17.47 -4.16
C ILE A 351 18.75 -17.87 -2.70
N VAL A 352 19.84 -17.42 -2.08
CA VAL A 352 20.08 -17.55 -0.65
C VAL A 352 19.53 -16.31 0.05
N VAL A 353 18.30 -16.40 0.56
CA VAL A 353 17.76 -15.38 1.46
C VAL A 353 18.15 -15.74 2.88
N THR A 354 19.29 -15.21 3.35
CA THR A 354 19.61 -15.35 4.77
C THR A 354 18.62 -14.52 5.60
N PRO A 355 17.92 -15.13 6.58
CA PRO A 355 17.18 -14.34 7.55
C PRO A 355 18.14 -13.37 8.23
N PRO A 356 17.73 -12.13 8.53
CA PRO A 356 18.51 -11.24 9.38
C PRO A 356 18.91 -12.00 10.66
N PRO A 357 20.13 -11.82 11.19
CA PRO A 357 20.52 -12.45 12.44
C PRO A 357 19.49 -12.10 13.52
N ALA A 358 18.93 -13.11 14.18
CA ALA A 358 17.95 -12.93 15.24
C ALA A 358 18.50 -11.94 16.29
N GLY A 359 17.83 -10.79 16.46
CA GLY A 359 18.20 -9.77 17.44
C GLY A 359 19.01 -8.57 16.92
N THR A 360 19.17 -8.38 15.62
CA THR A 360 19.85 -7.18 15.05
C THR A 360 18.91 -6.02 14.69
N VAL A 361 17.60 -6.15 14.92
CA VAL A 361 16.68 -5.01 14.79
C VAL A 361 17.03 -4.01 15.89
N PRO A 362 17.53 -2.80 15.57
CA PRO A 362 17.81 -1.79 16.59
C PRO A 362 16.47 -1.44 17.25
N GLU A 363 16.35 -1.68 18.56
CA GLU A 363 15.18 -1.29 19.32
C GLU A 363 14.89 0.20 19.03
N PRO A 364 13.68 0.56 18.55
CA PRO A 364 13.34 1.94 18.18
C PRO A 364 13.55 2.92 19.35
N GLY A 365 13.54 2.43 20.59
CA GLY A 365 13.87 3.20 21.79
C GLY A 365 15.31 3.74 21.85
N THR A 366 16.26 3.15 21.11
CA THR A 366 17.67 3.54 21.16
C THR A 366 17.93 4.88 20.46
N LEU A 367 17.19 5.19 19.39
CA LEU A 367 17.24 6.48 18.69
C LEU A 367 16.51 7.59 19.46
N ALA A 368 15.37 7.27 20.07
CA ALA A 368 14.63 8.22 20.90
C ALA A 368 15.41 8.62 22.17
N LEU A 369 16.11 7.67 22.82
CA LEU A 369 16.98 7.99 23.96
C LEU A 369 18.21 8.82 23.56
N LEU A 370 18.79 8.60 22.36
CA LEU A 370 19.92 9.40 21.90
C LEU A 370 19.54 10.87 21.68
N LEU A 371 18.36 11.13 21.11
CA LEU A 371 17.86 12.49 20.87
C LEU A 371 17.42 13.18 22.18
N ALA A 372 16.78 12.45 23.09
CA ALA A 372 16.44 12.98 24.42
C ALA A 372 17.69 13.26 25.28
N GLY A 373 18.70 12.40 25.21
CA GLY A 373 19.98 12.58 25.89
C GLY A 373 20.78 13.78 25.37
N ALA A 374 20.82 13.99 24.05
CA ALA A 374 21.49 15.13 23.44
C ALA A 374 20.80 16.47 23.78
N GLY A 375 19.47 16.52 23.81
CA GLY A 375 18.70 17.70 24.23
C GLY A 375 18.93 18.08 25.70
N ALA A 376 19.02 17.09 26.59
CA ALA A 376 19.28 17.32 28.02
C ALA A 376 20.72 17.86 28.28
N LEU A 377 21.72 17.43 27.51
CA LEU A 377 23.08 17.98 27.61
C LEU A 377 23.18 19.42 27.09
N ALA A 378 22.44 19.78 26.03
CA ALA A 378 22.43 21.15 25.50
C ALA A 378 21.79 22.16 26.49
N LEU A 379 20.79 21.73 27.26
CA LEU A 379 20.15 22.57 28.29
C LEU A 379 21.01 22.75 29.55
N ARG A 380 21.94 21.84 29.84
CA ARG A 380 22.80 21.91 31.03
C ARG A 380 24.01 22.86 30.88
N ARG A 381 24.33 23.28 29.65
CA ARG A 381 25.47 24.17 29.36
C ARG A 381 25.13 25.67 29.37
N LYS A 382 23.89 26.03 29.73
CA LYS A 382 23.38 27.41 29.84
C LYS A 382 23.04 27.85 31.28
N ARG A 383 23.69 27.27 32.30
CA ARG A 383 23.60 27.76 33.68
C ARG A 383 24.97 28.09 34.24
#